data_AF-A0A1X0RMN4-F1
#
_entry.id   AF-A0A1X0RMN4-F1
#
_cell.length_a   1.000
_cell.length_b   1.000
_cell.length_c   1.000
_cell.angle_alpha   90.00
_cell.angle_beta   90.00
_cell.angle_gamma   90.00
#
_symmetry.space_group_name_H-M   'P 1'
#
loop_
_entity.id
_entity.type
_entity.pdbx_description
1 polymer ?
#
loop_
_entity_poly.entity_id
_entity_poly.type
_entity_poly.pdbx_seq_one_letter_code
_entity_poly.pdbx_strand_id
1 'polypeptide(L)'
;MKRINIVFIFLCLFIKNIFATFNTTAITANEAVDLNRFTQLLSNHLLFDHFDKAYSQLSKKISVQFRSAIHVKVKRMPNSQKVIVPVDVQILKRQLKGAVGSFIEDKLPSILSTRYNTSNLQNHLDNMIYEYCANTISTDRRIISESCILEHQHRFLVKIENYMTQQVQDILYQVNEFDLPRLFEKTRAQISGILIHFNQHIMNPLHHRLELKQKQKGNSKQWITDDMLHEFVSIVSHAEDQEDNNIQHFISLSK
;
A
#
# COMPACT_ATOMS: atom_id res chain seq x y z
N MET A 1 39.78 -55.21 17.69
CA MET A 1 39.00 -53.96 17.52
C MET A 1 38.09 -54.18 16.31
N LYS A 2 36.77 -53.99 16.30
CA LYS A 2 35.84 -53.21 17.12
C LYS A 2 34.59 -54.06 17.40
N ARG A 3 34.25 -54.31 18.67
CA ARG A 3 32.90 -54.77 19.05
C ARG A 3 32.00 -53.54 18.95
N ILE A 4 31.28 -53.41 17.84
CA ILE A 4 30.24 -52.39 17.71
C ILE A 4 29.14 -52.80 18.70
N ASN A 5 28.96 -51.97 19.72
CA ASN A 5 28.01 -52.17 20.80
C ASN A 5 26.60 -52.22 20.22
N ILE A 6 25.99 -53.42 20.19
CA ILE A 6 24.59 -53.65 19.81
C ILE A 6 23.65 -52.75 20.62
N VAL A 7 24.03 -52.44 21.87
CA VAL A 7 23.34 -51.48 22.75
C VAL A 7 23.25 -50.09 22.13
N PHE A 8 24.28 -49.63 21.41
CA PHE A 8 24.31 -48.30 20.79
C PHE A 8 23.40 -48.24 19.56
N ILE A 9 23.29 -49.33 18.81
CA ILE A 9 22.37 -49.42 17.65
C ILE A 9 20.92 -49.45 18.15
N PHE A 10 20.63 -50.22 19.21
CA PHE A 10 19.31 -50.22 19.83
C PHE A 10 18.96 -48.86 20.44
N LEU A 11 19.90 -48.19 21.11
CA LEU A 11 19.68 -46.84 21.64
C LEU A 11 19.36 -45.83 20.53
N CYS A 12 20.09 -45.87 19.41
CA CYS A 12 19.81 -45.01 18.25
C CYS A 12 18.46 -45.32 17.57
N LEU A 13 18.06 -46.59 17.50
CA LEU A 13 16.75 -47.00 16.99
C LEU A 13 15.61 -46.61 17.94
N PHE A 14 15.85 -46.70 19.25
CA PHE A 14 14.88 -46.30 20.27
C PHE A 14 14.72 -44.77 20.30
N ILE A 15 15.82 -44.01 20.17
CA ILE A 15 15.75 -42.55 20.02
C ILE A 15 15.05 -42.16 18.72
N LYS A 16 15.29 -42.86 17.60
CA LYS A 16 14.54 -42.62 16.34
C LYS A 16 13.05 -42.92 16.48
N ASN A 17 12.66 -43.99 17.18
CA ASN A 17 11.25 -44.30 17.41
C ASN A 17 10.59 -43.34 18.42
N ILE A 18 11.30 -42.93 19.47
CA ILE A 18 10.81 -41.93 20.42
C ILE A 18 10.67 -40.56 19.72
N PHE A 19 11.59 -40.20 18.82
CA PHE A 19 11.47 -38.97 18.05
C PHE A 19 10.40 -39.05 16.94
N ALA A 20 10.13 -40.23 16.38
CA ALA A 20 9.02 -40.44 15.45
C ALA A 20 7.64 -40.42 16.15
N THR A 21 7.61 -40.59 17.49
CA THR A 21 6.42 -40.41 18.33
C THR A 21 6.28 -38.99 18.91
N PHE A 22 6.94 -37.97 18.34
CA PHE A 22 6.55 -36.58 18.62
C PHE A 22 5.22 -36.27 17.92
N ASN A 23 4.16 -36.31 18.72
CA ASN A 23 2.97 -35.46 18.62
C ASN A 23 2.46 -35.15 17.20
N THR A 24 1.91 -36.13 16.51
CA THR A 24 0.72 -35.85 15.69
C THR A 24 -0.45 -35.67 16.65
N THR A 25 -0.59 -34.48 17.22
CA THR A 25 -1.85 -34.08 17.86
C THR A 25 -2.92 -34.13 16.79
N ALA A 26 -3.80 -35.13 16.85
CA ALA A 26 -4.95 -35.22 15.97
C ALA A 26 -5.81 -33.97 16.19
N ILE A 27 -5.79 -33.05 15.23
CA ILE A 27 -6.56 -31.81 15.27
C ILE A 27 -8.04 -32.20 15.38
N THR A 28 -8.68 -31.80 16.47
CA THR A 28 -10.11 -32.06 16.64
C THR A 28 -10.92 -31.17 15.70
N ALA A 29 -12.12 -31.58 15.29
CA ALA A 29 -12.94 -30.80 14.35
C ALA A 29 -13.23 -29.36 14.85
N ASN A 30 -13.20 -29.13 16.17
CA ASN A 30 -13.43 -27.81 16.77
C ASN A 30 -12.18 -26.91 16.75
N GLU A 31 -10.98 -27.48 16.58
CA GLU A 31 -9.69 -26.79 16.52
C GLU A 31 -9.16 -26.69 15.08
N ALA A 32 -9.87 -27.28 14.12
CA ALA A 32 -9.50 -27.29 12.72
C ALA A 32 -9.77 -25.93 12.07
N VAL A 33 -8.73 -25.31 11.54
CA VAL A 33 -8.80 -24.06 10.79
C VAL A 33 -8.34 -24.32 9.36
N ASP A 34 -9.12 -23.90 8.36
CA ASP A 34 -8.71 -23.91 6.96
C ASP A 34 -7.66 -22.81 6.73
N LEU A 35 -6.44 -23.23 6.42
CA LEU A 35 -5.31 -22.32 6.24
C LEU A 35 -5.54 -21.33 5.08
N ASN A 36 -6.05 -21.81 3.94
CA ASN A 36 -6.23 -20.96 2.77
C ASN A 36 -7.29 -19.90 3.04
N ARG A 37 -8.40 -20.29 3.68
CA ARG A 37 -9.47 -19.37 4.05
C ARG A 37 -8.98 -18.34 5.06
N PHE A 38 -8.22 -18.79 6.06
CA PHE A 38 -7.62 -17.92 7.07
C PHE A 38 -6.69 -16.88 6.45
N THR A 39 -5.71 -17.30 5.64
CA THR A 39 -4.77 -16.35 5.03
C THR A 39 -5.43 -15.46 3.98
N GLN A 40 -6.46 -15.94 3.29
CA GLN A 40 -7.29 -15.11 2.41
C GLN A 40 -8.05 -14.03 3.17
N LEU A 41 -8.74 -14.38 4.25
CA LEU A 41 -9.50 -13.40 5.04
C LEU A 41 -8.59 -12.37 5.69
N LEU A 42 -7.48 -12.82 6.30
CA LEU A 42 -6.51 -11.94 6.93
C LEU A 42 -5.83 -11.03 5.91
N SER A 43 -5.39 -11.55 4.76
CA SER A 43 -4.77 -10.73 3.71
C SER A 43 -5.74 -9.68 3.15
N ASN A 44 -7.02 -10.02 2.97
CA ASN A 44 -8.03 -9.06 2.53
C ASN A 44 -8.26 -7.97 3.58
N HIS A 45 -8.42 -8.33 4.85
CA HIS A 45 -8.55 -7.35 5.92
C HIS A 45 -7.37 -6.39 5.96
N LEU A 46 -6.15 -6.94 5.96
CA LEU A 46 -4.92 -6.16 5.97
C LEU A 46 -4.83 -5.21 4.78
N LEU A 47 -5.26 -5.64 3.59
CA LEU A 47 -5.14 -4.86 2.35
C LEU A 47 -6.25 -3.84 2.13
N PHE A 48 -7.49 -4.10 2.54
CA PHE A 48 -8.61 -3.25 2.17
C PHE A 48 -9.03 -2.30 3.29
N ASP A 49 -9.09 -2.78 4.53
CA ASP A 49 -9.60 -1.96 5.63
C ASP A 49 -8.59 -0.87 6.03
N HIS A 50 -7.30 -1.16 5.90
CA HIS A 50 -6.23 -0.28 6.37
C HIS A 50 -5.71 0.64 5.27
N PHE A 51 -5.61 0.14 4.04
CA PHE A 51 -4.99 0.90 2.95
C PHE A 51 -5.91 1.90 2.29
N ASP A 52 -7.22 1.63 2.17
CA ASP A 52 -8.12 2.54 1.45
C ASP A 52 -8.15 3.94 2.11
N LYS A 53 -8.19 3.95 3.44
CA LYS A 53 -8.10 5.19 4.23
C LYS A 53 -6.73 5.86 4.09
N ALA A 54 -5.64 5.09 4.19
CA ALA A 54 -4.28 5.60 4.07
C ALA A 54 -4.03 6.19 2.67
N TYR A 55 -4.46 5.52 1.60
CA TYR A 55 -4.35 6.00 0.22
C TYR A 55 -5.14 7.27 -0.01
N SER A 56 -6.36 7.37 0.51
CA SER A 56 -7.17 8.58 0.37
C SER A 56 -6.46 9.79 1.00
N GLN A 57 -5.91 9.62 2.21
CA GLN A 57 -5.19 10.69 2.91
C GLN A 57 -3.90 11.08 2.19
N LEU A 58 -3.10 10.10 1.76
CA LEU A 58 -1.89 10.34 0.99
C LEU A 58 -2.19 11.05 -0.33
N SER A 59 -3.25 10.63 -1.03
CA SER A 59 -3.68 11.21 -2.30
C SER A 59 -4.03 12.67 -2.15
N LYS A 60 -4.76 13.04 -1.08
CA LYS A 60 -5.07 14.43 -0.75
C LYS A 60 -3.81 15.27 -0.52
N LYS A 61 -2.80 14.73 0.18
CA LYS A 61 -1.54 15.45 0.43
C LYS A 61 -0.73 15.66 -0.85
N ILE A 62 -0.64 14.63 -1.70
CA ILE A 62 0.05 14.73 -2.99
C ILE A 62 -0.71 15.69 -3.93
N SER A 63 -2.04 15.69 -3.91
CA SER A 63 -2.86 16.63 -4.67
C SER A 63 -2.50 18.08 -4.33
N VAL A 64 -2.32 18.40 -3.04
CA VAL A 64 -1.90 19.73 -2.59
C VAL A 64 -0.52 20.09 -3.14
N GLN A 65 0.43 19.14 -3.19
CA GLN A 65 1.73 19.39 -3.82
C GLN A 65 1.62 19.66 -5.32
N PHE A 66 0.84 18.87 -6.06
CA PHE A 66 0.63 19.05 -7.50
C PHE A 66 -0.02 20.40 -7.81
N ARG A 67 -1.08 20.75 -7.07
CA ARG A 67 -1.76 22.06 -7.15
C ARG A 67 -0.83 23.23 -6.87
N SER A 68 0.21 23.01 -6.07
CA SER A 68 1.21 24.01 -5.71
C SER A 68 2.41 24.02 -6.67
N ALA A 69 2.56 23.02 -7.52
CA ALA A 69 3.61 22.97 -8.54
C ALA A 69 3.13 23.56 -9.88
N ILE A 70 1.86 23.36 -10.22
CA ILE A 70 1.23 23.82 -11.46
C ILE A 70 0.57 25.19 -11.24
N HIS A 71 1.10 26.23 -11.89
CA HIS A 71 0.54 27.58 -11.81
C HIS A 71 0.19 28.12 -13.19
N VAL A 72 -0.98 28.73 -13.29
CA VAL A 72 -1.35 29.52 -14.48
C VAL A 72 -0.99 30.98 -14.24
N LYS A 73 -0.09 31.51 -15.06
CA LYS A 73 0.30 32.93 -15.06
C LYS A 73 -0.42 33.66 -16.20
N VAL A 74 -0.80 34.91 -15.95
CA VAL A 74 -1.26 35.82 -16.99
C VAL A 74 -0.06 36.68 -17.37
N LYS A 75 0.36 36.60 -18.62
CA LYS A 75 1.37 37.48 -19.19
C LYS A 75 0.67 38.64 -19.89
N ARG A 76 1.04 39.86 -19.51
CA ARG A 76 0.62 41.07 -20.21
C ARG A 76 1.45 41.24 -21.47
N MET A 77 0.81 41.64 -22.55
CA MET A 77 1.51 41.95 -23.80
C MET A 77 2.15 43.36 -23.72
N PRO A 78 3.31 43.60 -24.36
CA PRO A 78 4.09 44.84 -24.19
C PRO A 78 3.31 46.13 -24.47
N ASN A 79 2.30 46.07 -25.35
CA ASN A 79 1.52 47.22 -25.78
C ASN A 79 0.14 47.32 -25.08
N SER A 80 -0.15 46.48 -24.08
CA SER A 80 -1.43 46.56 -23.37
C SER A 80 -1.36 47.67 -22.31
N GLN A 81 -2.31 48.61 -22.34
CA GLN A 81 -2.56 49.50 -21.21
C GLN A 81 -2.82 48.67 -19.93
N LYS A 82 -2.80 49.32 -18.76
CA LYS A 82 -2.92 48.68 -17.42
C LYS A 82 -4.33 48.10 -17.21
N VAL A 83 -4.73 47.13 -18.02
CA VAL A 83 -6.02 46.46 -17.96
C VAL A 83 -6.02 45.52 -16.75
N ILE A 84 -7.10 45.59 -15.98
CA ILE A 84 -7.36 44.71 -14.85
C ILE A 84 -7.51 43.29 -15.38
N VAL A 85 -6.85 42.31 -14.74
CA VAL A 85 -7.01 40.90 -15.12
C VAL A 85 -8.50 40.55 -15.00
N PRO A 86 -9.16 40.09 -16.08
CA PRO A 86 -10.59 39.78 -16.04
C PRO A 86 -10.92 38.80 -14.91
N VAL A 87 -12.06 38.99 -14.26
CA VAL A 87 -12.55 38.10 -13.20
C VAL A 87 -12.60 36.65 -13.69
N ASP A 88 -12.99 36.43 -14.95
CA ASP A 88 -13.05 35.12 -15.60
C ASP A 88 -11.70 34.40 -15.62
N VAL A 89 -10.60 35.13 -15.77
CA VAL A 89 -9.25 34.56 -15.73
C VAL A 89 -8.89 34.11 -14.32
N GLN A 90 -9.36 34.84 -13.29
CA GLN A 90 -9.17 34.41 -11.90
C GLN A 90 -10.02 33.19 -11.56
N ILE A 91 -11.25 33.13 -12.07
CA ILE A 91 -12.13 31.97 -11.96
C ILE A 91 -11.50 30.76 -12.63
N LEU A 92 -11.03 30.89 -13.88
CA LEU A 92 -10.36 29.83 -14.63
C LEU A 92 -9.15 29.28 -13.86
N LYS A 93 -8.32 30.16 -13.27
CA LYS A 93 -7.20 29.72 -12.43
C LYS A 93 -7.64 28.87 -11.25
N ARG A 94 -8.70 29.28 -10.55
CA ARG A 94 -9.24 28.54 -9.40
C ARG A 94 -9.83 27.20 -9.83
N GLN A 95 -10.58 27.18 -10.92
CA GLN A 95 -11.16 25.97 -11.49
C GLN A 95 -10.08 24.98 -11.94
N LEU A 96 -9.05 25.42 -12.67
CA LEU A 96 -7.93 24.57 -13.06
C LEU A 96 -7.17 24.02 -11.85
N LYS A 97 -6.95 24.84 -10.81
CA LYS A 97 -6.31 24.38 -9.56
C LYS A 97 -7.20 23.37 -8.80
N GLY A 98 -8.52 23.51 -8.86
CA GLY A 98 -9.46 22.54 -8.30
C GLY A 98 -9.44 21.23 -9.09
N ALA A 99 -9.50 21.31 -10.42
CA ALA A 99 -9.47 20.17 -11.33
C ALA A 99 -8.18 19.35 -11.19
N VAL A 100 -7.02 19.99 -11.03
CA VAL A 100 -5.76 19.27 -10.70
C VAL A 100 -5.93 18.44 -9.44
N GLY A 101 -6.42 19.05 -8.35
CA GLY A 101 -6.58 18.34 -7.07
C GLY A 101 -7.46 17.11 -7.22
N SER A 102 -8.66 17.32 -7.77
CA SER A 102 -9.64 16.26 -7.98
C SER A 102 -9.13 15.15 -8.90
N PHE A 103 -8.40 15.48 -9.97
CA PHE A 103 -7.84 14.49 -10.87
C PHE A 103 -6.81 13.59 -10.18
N ILE A 104 -5.94 14.18 -9.34
CA ILE A 104 -4.95 13.41 -8.59
C ILE A 104 -5.61 12.56 -7.50
N GLU A 105 -6.58 13.12 -6.79
CA GLU A 105 -7.35 12.41 -5.76
C GLU A 105 -8.16 11.23 -6.35
N ASP A 106 -8.61 11.32 -7.60
CA ASP A 106 -9.29 10.24 -8.32
C ASP A 106 -8.32 9.16 -8.82
N LYS A 107 -7.19 9.56 -9.42
CA LYS A 107 -6.28 8.60 -10.10
C LYS A 107 -5.32 7.89 -9.16
N LEU A 108 -4.87 8.55 -8.11
CA LEU A 108 -3.78 8.03 -7.30
C LEU A 108 -4.16 6.78 -6.48
N PRO A 109 -5.38 6.66 -5.88
CA PRO A 109 -5.79 5.43 -5.21
C PRO A 109 -5.73 4.20 -6.11
N SER A 110 -6.14 4.33 -7.38
CA SER A 110 -6.06 3.22 -8.35
C SER A 110 -4.61 2.86 -8.72
N ILE A 111 -3.71 3.84 -8.84
CA ILE A 111 -2.28 3.56 -9.06
C ILE A 111 -1.71 2.80 -7.87
N LEU A 112 -2.02 3.23 -6.65
CA LEU A 112 -1.56 2.60 -5.42
C LEU A 112 -2.08 1.17 -5.29
N SER A 113 -3.38 0.93 -5.53
CA SER A 113 -3.97 -0.41 -5.41
C SER A 113 -3.41 -1.41 -6.42
N THR A 114 -3.07 -0.98 -7.64
CA THR A 114 -2.47 -1.87 -8.66
C THR A 114 -1.05 -2.35 -8.33
N ARG A 115 -0.38 -1.71 -7.37
CA ARG A 115 0.99 -2.07 -6.97
C ARG A 115 1.03 -3.18 -5.92
N TYR A 116 -0.09 -3.45 -5.25
CA TYR A 116 -0.18 -4.53 -4.26
C TYR A 116 -0.54 -5.85 -4.92
N ASN A 117 0.10 -6.91 -4.45
CA ASN A 117 -0.17 -8.27 -4.89
C ASN A 117 -0.67 -9.10 -3.69
N THR A 118 -1.98 -9.33 -3.65
CA THR A 118 -2.64 -10.13 -2.61
C THR A 118 -2.07 -11.55 -2.54
N SER A 119 -1.68 -12.14 -3.67
CA SER A 119 -1.07 -13.47 -3.70
C SER A 119 0.30 -13.49 -3.02
N ASN A 120 1.08 -12.41 -3.12
CA ASN A 120 2.37 -12.32 -2.41
C ASN A 120 2.18 -12.26 -0.90
N LEU A 121 1.20 -11.48 -0.42
CA LEU A 121 0.86 -11.41 1.00
C LEU A 121 0.35 -12.76 1.50
N GLN A 122 -0.57 -13.41 0.78
CA GLN A 122 -1.06 -14.75 1.13
C GLN A 122 0.08 -15.77 1.20
N ASN A 123 0.96 -15.82 0.20
CA ASN A 123 2.13 -16.70 0.21
C ASN A 123 3.06 -16.40 1.40
N HIS A 124 3.22 -15.12 1.77
CA HIS A 124 4.02 -14.74 2.94
C HIS A 124 3.36 -15.21 4.24
N LEU A 125 2.05 -15.02 4.40
CA LEU A 125 1.27 -15.52 5.54
C LEU A 125 1.36 -17.05 5.63
N ASP A 126 1.16 -17.77 4.53
CA ASP A 126 1.29 -19.22 4.46
C ASP A 126 2.69 -19.65 4.93
N ASN A 127 3.75 -19.06 4.39
CA ASN A 127 5.13 -19.38 4.77
C ASN A 127 5.42 -19.16 6.25
N MET A 128 4.93 -18.05 6.82
CA MET A 128 5.06 -17.79 8.25
C MET A 128 4.33 -18.84 9.08
N ILE A 129 3.13 -19.22 8.68
CA ILE A 129 2.34 -20.24 9.37
C ILE A 129 3.05 -21.59 9.28
N TYR A 130 3.61 -21.96 8.13
CA TYR A 130 4.43 -23.16 8.00
C TYR A 130 5.69 -23.11 8.89
N GLU A 131 6.34 -21.96 9.02
CA GLU A 131 7.53 -21.82 9.87
C GLU A 131 7.26 -22.12 11.35
N TYR A 132 6.11 -21.67 11.87
CA TYR A 132 5.78 -21.82 13.30
C TYR A 132 4.91 -23.04 13.60
N CYS A 133 4.07 -23.48 12.65
CA CYS A 133 3.04 -24.49 12.87
C CYS A 133 3.20 -25.75 12.02
N ALA A 134 4.34 -25.97 11.34
CA ALA A 134 4.60 -27.13 10.47
C ALA A 134 4.11 -28.48 11.03
N ASN A 135 4.37 -28.74 12.31
CA ASN A 135 4.04 -30.03 12.95
C ASN A 135 2.54 -30.22 13.22
N THR A 136 1.75 -29.15 13.10
CA THR A 136 0.31 -29.12 13.36
C THR A 136 -0.51 -28.93 12.09
N ILE A 137 0.13 -28.97 10.91
CA ILE A 137 -0.57 -28.83 9.62
C ILE A 137 -0.79 -30.22 9.03
N SER A 138 -2.06 -30.55 8.78
CA SER A 138 -2.41 -31.74 8.00
C SER A 138 -2.09 -31.50 6.53
N THR A 139 -1.10 -32.22 6.00
CA THR A 139 -0.61 -32.08 4.62
C THR A 139 -1.67 -32.35 3.56
N ASP A 140 -2.68 -33.17 3.87
CA ASP A 140 -3.70 -33.60 2.90
C ASP A 140 -4.83 -32.59 2.74
N ARG A 141 -5.06 -31.72 3.73
CA ARG A 141 -6.21 -30.80 3.76
C ARG A 141 -5.86 -29.33 4.03
N ARG A 142 -4.58 -29.00 4.22
CA ARG A 142 -4.13 -27.65 4.65
C ARG A 142 -4.92 -27.15 5.88
N ILE A 143 -5.16 -28.05 6.83
CA ILE A 143 -5.82 -27.74 8.09
C ILE A 143 -4.74 -27.49 9.13
N ILE A 144 -4.86 -26.41 9.89
CA ILE A 144 -3.99 -26.03 10.99
C ILE A 144 -4.76 -26.02 12.32
N SER A 145 -4.07 -26.29 13.43
CA SER A 145 -4.62 -26.17 14.77
C SER A 145 -4.79 -24.70 15.19
N GLU A 146 -6.00 -24.32 15.63
CA GLU A 146 -6.28 -23.04 16.28
C GLU A 146 -5.31 -22.74 17.43
N SER A 147 -5.00 -23.74 18.25
CA SER A 147 -4.10 -23.58 19.39
C SER A 147 -2.70 -23.13 18.97
N CYS A 148 -2.20 -23.61 17.83
CA CYS A 148 -0.90 -23.19 17.31
C CYS A 148 -0.92 -21.72 16.85
N ILE A 149 -2.01 -21.29 16.20
CA ILE A 149 -2.14 -19.90 15.76
C ILE A 149 -2.13 -18.96 16.97
N LEU A 150 -2.89 -19.29 18.02
CA LEU A 150 -3.00 -18.48 19.23
C LEU A 150 -1.70 -18.46 20.04
N GLU A 151 -1.00 -19.59 20.17
CA GLU A 151 0.29 -19.66 20.86
C GLU A 151 1.35 -18.73 20.23
N HIS A 152 1.29 -18.56 18.90
CA HIS A 152 2.24 -17.76 18.13
C HIS A 152 1.68 -16.41 17.64
N GLN A 153 0.47 -16.02 18.06
CA GLN A 153 -0.23 -14.82 17.62
C GLN A 153 0.65 -13.56 17.62
N HIS A 154 1.30 -13.27 18.75
CA HIS A 154 2.14 -12.07 18.85
C HIS A 154 3.28 -12.09 17.83
N ARG A 155 3.92 -13.24 17.60
CA ARG A 155 5.02 -13.37 16.64
C ARG A 155 4.53 -13.20 15.21
N PHE A 156 3.34 -13.70 14.89
CA PHE A 156 2.69 -13.47 13.60
C PHE A 156 2.44 -11.98 13.37
N LEU A 157 1.81 -11.30 14.32
CA LEU A 157 1.51 -9.86 14.20
C LEU A 157 2.77 -9.03 13.97
N VAL A 158 3.84 -9.27 14.74
CA VAL A 158 5.12 -8.56 14.55
C VAL A 158 5.73 -8.82 13.17
N LYS A 159 5.71 -10.06 12.67
CA LYS A 159 6.23 -10.34 11.32
C LYS A 159 5.34 -9.76 10.22
N ILE A 160 4.02 -9.80 10.38
CA ILE A 160 3.05 -9.17 9.47
C ILE A 160 3.33 -7.66 9.42
N GLU A 161 3.44 -6.98 10.57
CA GLU A 161 3.71 -5.56 10.63
C GLU A 161 5.02 -5.19 9.91
N ASN A 162 6.09 -5.94 10.17
CA ASN A 162 7.38 -5.73 9.50
C ASN A 162 7.29 -5.93 7.98
N TYR A 163 6.62 -6.99 7.53
CA TYR A 163 6.40 -7.25 6.11
C TYR A 163 5.57 -6.15 5.45
N MET A 164 4.45 -5.76 6.07
CA MET A 164 3.57 -4.72 5.57
C MET A 164 4.27 -3.37 5.50
N THR A 165 5.04 -3.01 6.53
CA THR A 165 5.86 -1.78 6.55
C THR A 165 6.86 -1.77 5.39
N GLN A 166 7.56 -2.88 5.15
CA GLN A 166 8.50 -2.99 4.05
C GLN A 166 7.81 -2.88 2.68
N GLN A 167 6.71 -3.61 2.48
CA GLN A 167 5.93 -3.55 1.23
C GLN A 167 5.40 -2.14 0.95
N VAL A 168 4.91 -1.46 1.98
CA VAL A 168 4.45 -0.07 1.91
C VAL A 168 5.58 0.85 1.44
N GLN A 169 6.75 0.76 2.06
CA GLN A 169 7.90 1.58 1.71
C GLN A 169 8.31 1.35 0.26
N ASP A 170 8.40 0.09 -0.17
CA ASP A 170 8.76 -0.27 -1.54
C ASP A 170 7.76 0.29 -2.55
N ILE A 171 6.45 0.18 -2.27
CA ILE A 171 5.40 0.66 -3.16
C ILE A 171 5.39 2.18 -3.23
N LEU A 172 5.50 2.87 -2.10
CA LEU A 172 5.56 4.33 -2.07
C LEU A 172 6.81 4.87 -2.76
N TYR A 173 7.95 4.17 -2.64
CA TYR A 173 9.14 4.47 -3.41
C TYR A 173 8.89 4.36 -4.92
N GLN A 174 8.30 3.24 -5.38
CA GLN A 174 7.99 3.05 -6.81
C GLN A 174 7.00 4.09 -7.34
N VAL A 175 5.96 4.41 -6.56
CA VAL A 175 4.97 5.43 -6.91
C VAL A 175 5.61 6.81 -7.01
N ASN A 176 6.50 7.15 -6.06
CA ASN A 176 7.22 8.40 -6.07
C ASN A 176 8.18 8.54 -7.27
N GLU A 177 8.89 7.46 -7.60
CA GLU A 177 9.93 7.48 -8.64
C GLU A 177 9.35 7.40 -10.06
N PHE A 178 8.30 6.58 -10.26
CA PHE A 178 7.82 6.26 -11.61
C PHE A 178 6.43 6.82 -11.91
N ASP A 179 5.49 6.75 -10.97
CA ASP A 179 4.09 7.05 -11.28
C ASP A 179 3.75 8.53 -11.13
N LEU A 180 4.17 9.15 -10.03
CA LEU A 180 3.89 10.57 -9.76
C LEU A 180 4.51 11.51 -10.79
N PRO A 181 5.77 11.33 -11.25
CA PRO A 181 6.31 12.16 -12.32
C PRO A 181 5.51 12.04 -13.63
N ARG A 182 5.08 10.83 -13.98
CA ARG A 182 4.25 10.60 -15.19
C ARG A 182 2.87 11.22 -15.05
N LEU A 183 2.25 11.07 -13.89
CA LEU A 183 0.95 11.67 -13.58
C LEU A 183 1.02 13.20 -13.62
N PHE A 184 2.12 13.77 -13.11
CA PHE A 184 2.39 15.19 -13.15
C PHE A 184 2.49 15.70 -14.60
N GLU A 185 3.29 15.04 -15.44
CA GLU A 185 3.44 15.41 -16.85
C GLU A 185 2.13 15.29 -17.64
N LYS A 186 1.33 14.25 -17.40
CA LYS A 186 -0.01 14.13 -17.99
C LYS A 186 -0.91 15.29 -17.58
N THR A 187 -0.93 15.62 -16.29
CA THR A 187 -1.71 16.76 -15.76
C THR A 187 -1.25 18.08 -16.38
N ARG A 188 0.07 18.27 -16.50
CA ARG A 188 0.69 19.44 -17.13
C ARG A 188 0.28 19.59 -18.59
N ALA A 189 0.32 18.49 -19.35
CA ALA A 189 -0.08 18.46 -20.76
C ALA A 189 -1.57 18.79 -20.94
N GLN A 190 -2.45 18.21 -20.12
CA GLN A 190 -3.89 18.51 -20.14
C GLN A 190 -4.16 20.00 -19.90
N ILE A 191 -3.53 20.60 -18.88
CA ILE A 191 -3.72 22.02 -18.59
C ILE A 191 -3.15 22.88 -19.71
N SER A 192 -1.99 22.53 -20.25
CA SER A 192 -1.42 23.23 -21.40
C SER A 192 -2.40 23.24 -22.58
N GLY A 193 -3.06 22.11 -22.87
CA GLY A 193 -4.09 22.03 -23.91
C GLY A 193 -5.27 22.98 -23.66
N ILE A 194 -5.75 23.04 -22.42
CA ILE A 194 -6.83 23.98 -22.03
C ILE A 194 -6.36 25.43 -22.20
N LEU A 195 -5.16 25.78 -21.74
CA LEU A 195 -4.65 27.15 -21.88
C LEU A 195 -4.46 27.55 -23.35
N ILE A 196 -4.03 26.63 -24.21
CA ILE A 196 -3.93 26.86 -25.66
C ILE A 196 -5.32 27.19 -26.22
N HIS A 197 -6.33 26.38 -25.89
CA HIS A 197 -7.70 26.62 -26.35
C HIS A 197 -8.23 28.00 -25.93
N PHE A 198 -8.07 28.37 -24.65
CA PHE A 198 -8.47 29.68 -24.15
C PHE A 198 -7.71 30.84 -24.83
N ASN A 199 -6.41 30.70 -25.02
CA ASN A 199 -5.60 31.71 -25.70
C ASN A 199 -6.00 31.91 -27.17
N GLN A 200 -6.48 30.87 -27.84
CA GLN A 200 -6.85 30.92 -29.25
C GLN A 200 -8.28 31.44 -29.47
N HIS A 201 -9.22 31.08 -28.60
CA HIS A 201 -10.65 31.28 -28.87
C HIS A 201 -11.35 32.27 -27.93
N ILE A 202 -10.79 32.55 -26.75
CA ILE A 202 -11.48 33.33 -25.69
C ILE A 202 -10.72 34.60 -25.32
N MET A 203 -9.39 34.50 -25.18
CA MET A 203 -8.55 35.62 -24.74
C MET A 203 -8.29 36.60 -25.89
N ASN A 204 -8.25 37.89 -25.58
CA ASN A 204 -7.79 38.90 -26.54
C ASN A 204 -6.25 38.81 -26.70
N PRO A 205 -5.73 38.45 -27.89
CA PRO A 205 -4.31 38.22 -28.12
C PRO A 205 -3.46 39.49 -27.97
N LEU A 206 -4.06 40.68 -28.05
CA LEU A 206 -3.36 41.96 -27.94
C LEU A 206 -3.10 42.39 -26.49
N HIS A 207 -3.74 41.74 -25.51
CA HIS A 207 -3.70 42.21 -24.13
C HIS A 207 -3.14 41.17 -23.15
N HIS A 208 -3.60 39.92 -23.24
CA HIS A 208 -3.29 38.91 -22.24
C HIS A 208 -3.05 37.54 -22.87
N ARG A 209 -2.05 36.82 -22.34
CA ARG A 209 -1.82 35.41 -22.66
C ARG A 209 -1.70 34.60 -21.38
N LEU A 210 -2.36 33.46 -21.33
CA LEU A 210 -2.22 32.48 -20.28
C LEU A 210 -1.00 31.59 -20.55
N GLU A 211 -0.14 31.43 -19.56
CA GLU A 211 1.04 30.57 -19.65
C GLU A 211 1.08 29.66 -18.42
N LEU A 212 1.49 28.42 -18.66
CA LEU A 212 1.75 27.50 -17.56
C LEU A 212 3.15 27.75 -17.01
N LYS A 213 3.23 27.99 -15.71
CA LYS A 213 4.49 28.04 -14.95
C LYS A 213 4.58 26.83 -14.04
N GLN A 214 5.69 26.12 -14.15
CA GLN A 214 6.09 25.12 -13.18
C GLN A 214 6.93 25.80 -12.11
N LYS A 215 6.56 25.64 -10.84
CA LYS A 215 7.46 25.96 -9.74
C LYS A 215 8.47 24.81 -9.65
N GLN A 216 9.70 25.01 -10.12
CA GLN A 216 10.75 24.02 -9.93
C GLN A 216 11.02 23.88 -8.42
N LYS A 217 10.60 22.75 -7.82
CA LYS A 217 11.32 22.19 -6.67
C LYS A 217 12.67 21.78 -7.27
N GLY A 218 13.75 22.50 -6.97
CA GLY A 218 15.08 22.18 -7.51
C GLY A 218 15.43 20.72 -7.22
N ASN A 219 16.00 19.99 -8.20
CA ASN A 219 16.48 18.59 -8.23
C ASN A 219 15.77 17.46 -7.45
N SER A 220 14.98 17.69 -6.39
CA SER A 220 14.21 16.68 -5.69
C SER A 220 12.92 16.42 -6.47
N LYS A 221 12.90 15.35 -7.25
CA LYS A 221 11.67 14.73 -7.81
C LYS A 221 10.78 14.08 -6.73
N GLN A 222 11.02 14.38 -5.46
CA GLN A 222 10.37 13.76 -4.33
C GLN A 222 9.02 14.46 -4.04
N TRP A 223 7.95 13.76 -4.45
CA TRP A 223 6.56 14.14 -4.21
C TRP A 223 6.05 13.56 -2.89
N ILE A 224 6.54 12.39 -2.48
CA ILE A 224 6.25 11.78 -1.18
C ILE A 224 7.37 12.16 -0.22
N THR A 225 7.06 12.97 0.79
CA THR A 225 8.03 13.35 1.84
C THR A 225 8.13 12.27 2.89
N ASP A 226 9.21 12.26 3.66
CA ASP A 226 9.43 11.31 4.74
C ASP A 226 8.30 11.40 5.80
N ASP A 227 7.82 12.62 6.11
CA ASP A 227 6.65 12.81 6.97
C ASP A 227 5.38 12.12 6.43
N MET A 228 5.16 12.16 5.11
CA MET A 228 4.02 11.48 4.49
C MET A 228 4.17 9.96 4.56
N LEU A 229 5.39 9.47 4.41
CA LEU A 229 5.71 8.04 4.54
C LEU A 229 5.49 7.56 5.98
N HIS A 230 6.01 8.28 6.97
CA HIS A 230 5.84 7.93 8.38
C HIS A 230 4.37 7.94 8.82
N GLU A 231 3.60 8.95 8.40
CA GLU A 231 2.18 9.00 8.71
C GLU A 231 1.40 7.87 8.02
N PHE A 232 1.75 7.54 6.78
CA PHE A 232 1.14 6.44 6.06
C PHE A 232 1.37 5.10 6.77
N VAL A 233 2.63 4.81 7.12
CA VAL A 233 2.99 3.60 7.87
C VAL A 233 2.27 3.58 9.22
N SER A 234 2.22 4.71 9.94
CA SER A 234 1.51 4.80 11.22
C SER A 234 0.01 4.46 11.08
N ILE A 235 -0.65 4.92 10.01
CA ILE A 235 -2.08 4.61 9.76
C ILE A 235 -2.28 3.13 9.50
N VAL A 236 -1.38 2.50 8.74
CA VAL A 236 -1.46 1.07 8.42
C VAL A 236 -1.15 0.20 9.66
N SER A 237 -0.17 0.58 10.48
CA SER A 237 0.24 -0.18 11.66
C SER A 237 -0.73 -0.08 12.84
N HIS A 238 -1.36 1.08 13.08
CA HIS A 238 -2.24 1.29 14.26
C HIS A 238 -3.70 0.90 14.03
N ALA A 239 -4.01 0.26 12.90
CA ALA A 239 -5.38 -0.09 12.59
C ALA A 239 -5.86 -1.37 13.28
N GLU A 240 -4.97 -2.11 13.96
CA GLU A 240 -5.29 -3.28 14.78
C GLU A 240 -5.86 -2.93 16.17
N ASP A 241 -5.74 -1.68 16.64
CA ASP A 241 -6.31 -1.23 17.92
C ASP A 241 -7.85 -1.14 17.92
N GLN A 242 -8.49 -1.48 16.80
CA GLN A 242 -9.95 -1.59 16.72
C GLN A 242 -10.40 -3.00 17.15
N GLU A 243 -11.07 -3.07 18.30
CA GLU A 243 -11.42 -4.28 19.08
C GLU A 243 -12.12 -5.42 18.31
N ASP A 244 -12.68 -5.17 17.12
CA ASP A 244 -13.52 -6.11 16.38
C ASP A 244 -12.76 -7.05 15.40
N ASN A 245 -11.48 -6.79 15.08
CA ASN A 245 -10.74 -7.48 14.00
C ASN A 245 -9.45 -8.18 14.47
N ASN A 246 -9.49 -8.90 15.58
CA ASN A 246 -8.34 -9.66 16.07
C ASN A 246 -8.13 -11.00 15.31
N ILE A 247 -6.95 -11.62 15.45
CA ILE A 247 -6.65 -12.94 14.84
C ILE A 247 -7.72 -13.99 15.16
N GLN A 248 -8.31 -13.92 16.36
CA GLN A 248 -9.34 -14.85 16.80
C GLN A 248 -10.65 -14.72 16.00
N HIS A 249 -11.00 -13.51 15.56
CA HIS A 249 -12.11 -13.28 14.63
C HIS A 249 -11.88 -14.05 13.31
N PHE A 250 -10.69 -13.91 12.72
CA PHE A 250 -10.36 -14.60 11.46
C PHE A 250 -10.26 -16.12 11.61
N ILE A 251 -9.80 -16.61 12.76
CA ILE A 251 -9.85 -18.05 13.10
C ILE A 251 -11.30 -18.53 13.09
N SER A 252 -12.21 -17.82 13.76
CA SER A 252 -13.62 -18.22 13.85
C SER A 252 -14.31 -18.30 12.49
N LEU A 253 -13.98 -17.37 11.58
CA LEU A 253 -14.49 -17.36 10.21
C LEU A 253 -13.85 -18.42 9.30
N SER A 254 -12.78 -19.09 9.75
CA SER A 254 -12.01 -20.03 8.93
C SER A 254 -12.19 -21.49 9.35
N LYS A 255 -13.08 -21.74 10.32
CA LYS A 255 -13.63 -23.07 10.61
C LYS A 255 -14.71 -23.44 9.59
#